data_AF-A0A5N0E836-F1
#
_entry.id   AF-A0A5N0E836-F1
#
_cell.length_a   1.000
_cell.length_b   1.000
_cell.length_c   1.000
_cell.angle_alpha   90.00
_cell.angle_beta   90.00
_cell.angle_gamma   90.00
#
_symmetry.space_group_name_H-M   'P 1'
#
loop_
_entity.id
_entity.type
_entity.pdbx_description
1 polymer ?
#
loop_
_entity_poly.entity_id
_entity_poly.type
_entity_poly.pdbx_seq_one_letter_code
_entity_poly.pdbx_strand_id
1 'polypeptide(L)'
;MTRPAWIKGWYALVGAVCLVIVGLTLLILVNVMPEGSDVAGTVDFYARHNTLLRGVSAFLALLFLAGAIWSGAFIGTLWAADTSRNRVYTWTAIFSEVLVLGLFFVEAGLFAGTVLLSGNSPDSVIHALHVCVLVSAALLGPVWVPFAVAALLISRRSGLFPGWLNTLCVVVVVIDLCTLTGVFTLSGPLNGENGLIGALAGVLSPVVWVGGVVAWEVVEWAQYRADSTN
;
A
#
# COMPACT_ATOMS: atom_id res chain seq x y z
N MET A 1 18.45 -13.64 28.20
CA MET A 1 17.73 -13.09 27.02
C MET A 1 18.71 -12.33 26.13
N THR A 2 19.31 -12.98 25.14
CA THR A 2 20.14 -12.30 24.13
C THR A 2 19.26 -11.95 22.94
N ARG A 3 18.99 -10.66 22.72
CA ARG A 3 18.37 -10.14 21.49
C ARG A 3 19.10 -10.76 20.29
N PRO A 4 18.41 -11.21 19.22
CA PRO A 4 19.09 -11.76 18.07
C PRO A 4 20.09 -10.74 17.56
N ALA A 5 21.33 -11.17 17.36
CA ALA A 5 22.46 -10.29 17.04
C ALA A 5 22.21 -9.41 15.80
N TRP A 6 21.18 -9.71 14.99
CA TRP A 6 20.90 -9.12 13.69
C TRP A 6 19.50 -8.50 13.53
N ILE A 7 18.66 -8.40 14.58
CA ILE A 7 17.34 -7.72 14.47
C ILE A 7 17.50 -6.29 13.93
N LYS A 8 18.50 -5.58 14.42
CA LYS A 8 18.80 -4.21 13.98
C LYS A 8 19.16 -4.15 12.49
N GLY A 9 19.83 -5.18 11.96
CA GLY A 9 20.17 -5.29 10.54
C GLY A 9 18.94 -5.51 9.67
N TRP A 10 18.01 -6.37 10.10
CA TRP A 10 16.73 -6.56 9.40
C TRP A 10 15.88 -5.29 9.40
N TYR A 11 15.75 -4.61 10.54
CA TYR A 11 15.05 -3.33 10.59
C TYR A 11 15.71 -2.25 9.73
N ALA A 12 17.06 -2.21 9.67
CA ALA A 12 17.78 -1.30 8.79
C ALA A 12 17.54 -1.60 7.31
N LEU A 13 17.51 -2.89 6.93
CA LEU A 13 17.22 -3.32 5.56
C LEU A 13 15.78 -2.94 5.16
N VAL A 14 14.79 -3.24 6.01
CA VAL A 14 13.39 -2.87 5.77
C VAL A 14 13.27 -1.35 5.64
N GLY A 15 13.85 -0.59 6.57
CA GLY A 15 13.86 0.87 6.50
C GLY A 15 14.49 1.39 5.20
N ALA A 16 15.60 0.80 4.76
CA ALA A 16 16.24 1.15 3.49
C ALA A 16 15.35 0.85 2.29
N VAL A 17 14.71 -0.32 2.24
CA VAL A 17 13.76 -0.69 1.18
C VAL A 17 12.57 0.27 1.15
N CYS A 18 11.98 0.60 2.30
CA CYS A 18 10.90 1.57 2.42
C CYS A 18 11.31 2.95 1.88
N LEU A 19 12.51 3.44 2.24
CA LEU A 19 13.03 4.71 1.75
C LEU A 19 13.26 4.71 0.24
N VAL A 20 13.76 3.61 -0.32
CA VAL A 20 13.94 3.46 -1.77
C VAL A 20 12.61 3.48 -2.49
N ILE A 21 11.59 2.77 -1.98
CA ILE A 21 10.24 2.77 -2.56
C ILE A 21 9.66 4.18 -2.56
N VAL A 22 9.69 4.87 -1.42
CA VAL A 22 9.18 6.25 -1.30
C VAL A 22 9.94 7.20 -2.23
N GLY A 23 11.27 7.11 -2.27
CA GLY A 23 12.11 7.96 -3.12
C GLY A 23 11.86 7.75 -4.62
N LEU A 24 11.72 6.50 -5.05
CA LEU A 24 11.39 6.17 -6.44
C LEU A 24 10.00 6.68 -6.81
N THR A 25 9.01 6.50 -5.94
CA THR A 25 7.66 6.99 -6.24
C THR A 25 7.65 8.52 -6.32
N LEU A 26 8.31 9.22 -5.41
CA LEU A 26 8.44 10.69 -5.50
C LEU A 26 9.10 11.13 -6.81
N LEU A 27 10.15 10.44 -7.25
CA LEU A 27 10.82 10.76 -8.50
C LEU A 27 9.91 10.57 -9.72
N ILE A 28 9.12 9.50 -9.74
CA ILE A 28 8.14 9.23 -10.80
C ILE A 28 7.02 10.28 -10.78
N LEU A 29 6.44 10.57 -9.62
CA LEU A 29 5.36 11.54 -9.46
C LEU A 29 5.79 12.94 -9.90
N VAL A 30 7.00 13.37 -9.54
CA VAL A 30 7.46 14.73 -9.82
C VAL A 30 7.92 14.90 -11.27
N ASN A 31 8.51 13.87 -11.89
CA ASN A 31 9.21 14.03 -13.18
C ASN A 31 8.52 13.33 -14.36
N VAL A 32 7.54 12.46 -14.10
CA VAL A 32 6.96 11.59 -15.15
C VAL A 32 5.44 11.72 -15.19
N MET A 33 4.76 11.78 -14.04
CA MET A 33 3.30 11.84 -14.01
C MET A 33 2.77 13.21 -14.48
N PRO A 34 1.75 13.24 -15.35
CA PRO A 34 1.07 14.46 -15.73
C PRO A 34 0.29 15.05 -14.53
N GLU A 35 -0.08 16.33 -14.63
CA GLU A 35 -1.04 16.91 -13.69
C GLU A 35 -2.45 16.40 -14.00
N GLY A 36 -3.26 16.14 -12.97
CA GLY A 36 -4.58 15.55 -13.18
C GLY A 36 -5.60 16.42 -13.92
N SER A 37 -5.31 17.69 -14.13
CA SER A 37 -6.11 18.54 -15.03
C SER A 37 -5.65 18.51 -16.50
N ASP A 38 -4.50 17.90 -16.82
CA ASP A 38 -3.87 17.93 -18.14
C ASP A 38 -4.22 16.69 -19.00
N VAL A 39 -5.33 16.80 -19.72
CA VAL A 39 -5.81 15.76 -20.64
C VAL A 39 -4.74 15.39 -21.70
N ALA A 40 -4.09 16.40 -22.29
CA ALA A 40 -3.11 16.18 -23.36
C ALA A 40 -1.85 15.51 -22.82
N GLY A 41 -1.39 15.94 -21.64
CA GLY A 41 -0.29 15.31 -20.90
C GLY A 41 -0.58 13.85 -20.56
N THR A 42 -1.79 13.52 -20.12
CA THR A 42 -2.19 12.12 -19.87
C THR A 42 -2.07 11.27 -21.12
N VAL A 43 -2.60 11.74 -22.26
CA VAL A 43 -2.55 10.97 -23.51
C VAL A 43 -1.12 10.79 -24.01
N ASP A 44 -0.31 11.84 -23.98
CA ASP A 44 1.11 11.77 -24.35
C ASP A 44 1.91 10.82 -23.44
N PHE A 45 1.64 10.85 -22.12
CA PHE A 45 2.24 9.92 -21.16
C PHE A 45 1.95 8.46 -21.54
N TYR A 46 0.69 8.10 -21.80
CA TYR A 46 0.36 6.75 -22.21
C TYR A 46 0.94 6.41 -23.58
N ALA A 47 0.95 7.35 -24.55
CA ALA A 47 1.55 7.11 -25.86
C ALA A 47 3.03 6.76 -25.77
N ARG A 48 3.78 7.42 -24.87
CA ARG A 48 5.23 7.18 -24.67
C ARG A 48 5.51 5.91 -23.86
N HIS A 49 4.69 5.62 -22.85
CA HIS A 49 5.00 4.60 -21.84
C HIS A 49 4.14 3.34 -21.92
N ASN A 50 3.21 3.22 -22.88
CA ASN A 50 2.22 2.12 -22.93
C ASN A 50 2.84 0.72 -22.75
N THR A 51 3.93 0.42 -23.47
CA THR A 51 4.60 -0.89 -23.40
C THR A 51 5.09 -1.21 -22.00
N LEU A 52 5.70 -0.22 -21.32
CA LEU A 52 6.13 -0.37 -19.93
C LEU A 52 4.92 -0.56 -19.01
N LEU A 53 3.88 0.26 -19.18
CA LEU A 53 2.66 0.20 -18.35
C LEU A 53 1.91 -1.12 -18.51
N ARG A 54 1.95 -1.75 -19.69
CA ARG A 54 1.46 -3.14 -19.89
C ARG A 54 2.24 -4.15 -19.07
N GLY A 55 3.58 -4.02 -19.07
CA GLY A 55 4.45 -4.85 -18.23
C GLY A 55 4.14 -4.67 -16.75
N VAL A 56 3.97 -3.42 -16.29
CA VAL A 56 3.59 -3.08 -14.91
C VAL A 56 2.22 -3.67 -14.58
N SER A 57 1.23 -3.52 -15.45
CA SER A 57 -0.12 -4.09 -15.25
C SER A 57 -0.09 -5.61 -15.11
N ALA A 58 0.64 -6.31 -15.99
CA ALA A 58 0.81 -7.76 -15.90
C ALA A 58 1.54 -8.17 -14.61
N PHE A 59 2.58 -7.42 -14.21
CA PHE A 59 3.30 -7.66 -12.96
C PHE A 59 2.40 -7.47 -11.73
N LEU A 60 1.60 -6.40 -11.67
CA LEU A 60 0.65 -6.16 -10.59
C LEU A 60 -0.39 -7.28 -10.51
N ALA A 61 -0.90 -7.77 -11.63
CA ALA A 61 -1.82 -8.90 -11.65
C ALA A 61 -1.21 -10.17 -11.03
N LEU A 62 0.05 -10.48 -11.36
CA LEU A 62 0.77 -11.60 -10.75
C LEU A 62 1.04 -11.39 -9.26
N LEU A 63 1.41 -10.16 -8.87
CA LEU A 63 1.66 -9.80 -7.48
C LEU A 63 0.40 -9.94 -6.62
N PHE A 64 -0.75 -9.45 -7.10
CA PHE A 64 -2.01 -9.57 -6.38
C PHE A 64 -2.51 -11.02 -6.32
N LEU A 65 -2.27 -11.83 -7.36
CA LEU A 65 -2.54 -13.27 -7.29
C LEU A 65 -1.69 -13.94 -6.21
N ALA A 66 -0.39 -13.65 -6.15
CA ALA A 66 0.48 -14.19 -5.12
C ALA A 66 0.05 -13.71 -3.72
N GLY A 67 -0.32 -12.44 -3.59
CA GLY A 67 -0.85 -11.86 -2.35
C GLY A 67 -2.14 -12.52 -1.90
N ALA A 68 -3.08 -12.80 -2.82
CA ALA A 68 -4.32 -13.50 -2.51
C ALA A 68 -4.08 -14.94 -2.05
N ILE A 69 -3.14 -15.67 -2.67
CA ILE A 69 -2.75 -17.02 -2.25
C ILE A 69 -2.12 -16.98 -0.85
N TRP A 70 -1.20 -16.04 -0.61
CA TRP A 70 -0.55 -15.86 0.68
C TRP A 70 -1.56 -15.49 1.78
N SER A 71 -2.46 -14.55 1.51
CA SER A 71 -3.54 -14.15 2.41
C SER A 71 -4.46 -15.32 2.74
N GLY A 72 -4.86 -16.11 1.75
CA GLY A 72 -5.65 -17.33 1.96
C GLY A 72 -4.93 -18.36 2.85
N ALA A 73 -3.63 -18.56 2.65
CA ALA A 73 -2.83 -19.45 3.49
C ALA A 73 -2.72 -18.94 4.93
N PHE A 74 -2.49 -17.64 5.11
CA PHE A 74 -2.44 -16.98 6.42
C PHE A 74 -3.78 -17.03 7.17
N ILE A 75 -4.89 -16.80 6.48
CA ILE A 75 -6.23 -16.99 7.06
C ILE A 75 -6.43 -18.45 7.49
N GLY A 76 -5.92 -19.41 6.72
CA GLY A 76 -5.97 -20.83 7.07
C GLY A 76 -5.25 -21.15 8.38
N THR A 77 -4.09 -20.53 8.64
CA THR A 77 -3.38 -20.69 9.91
C THR A 77 -4.11 -19.98 11.05
N LEU A 78 -4.62 -18.76 10.81
CA LEU A 78 -5.41 -18.00 11.78
C LEU A 78 -6.66 -18.77 12.19
N TRP A 79 -7.35 -19.41 11.24
CA TRP A 79 -8.53 -20.23 11.51
C TRP A 79 -8.20 -21.31 12.53
N ALA A 80 -7.08 -22.01 12.39
CA ALA A 80 -6.64 -23.04 13.34
C ALA A 80 -6.27 -22.48 14.72
N ALA A 81 -5.73 -21.26 14.78
CA ALA A 81 -5.26 -20.62 16.02
C ALA A 81 -6.34 -19.80 16.76
N ASP A 82 -7.45 -19.46 16.10
CA ASP A 82 -8.47 -18.57 16.65
C ASP A 82 -9.36 -19.29 17.68
N THR A 83 -9.13 -18.96 18.95
CA THR A 83 -9.87 -19.48 20.10
C THR A 83 -11.11 -18.65 20.46
N SER A 84 -11.39 -17.55 19.75
CA SER A 84 -12.54 -16.71 20.01
C SER A 84 -13.86 -17.42 19.72
N ARG A 85 -14.93 -17.03 20.43
CA ARG A 85 -16.27 -17.59 20.20
C ARG A 85 -16.66 -17.38 18.74
N ASN A 86 -17.03 -18.46 18.05
CA ASN A 86 -17.38 -18.47 16.62
C ASN A 86 -16.25 -18.00 15.67
N ARG A 87 -14.98 -18.01 16.12
CA ARG A 87 -13.82 -17.57 15.32
C ARG A 87 -13.98 -16.14 14.77
N VAL A 88 -14.45 -15.22 15.63
CA VAL A 88 -14.74 -13.84 15.25
C VAL A 88 -13.50 -13.14 14.68
N TYR A 89 -12.31 -13.39 15.22
CA TYR A 89 -11.09 -12.75 14.71
C TYR A 89 -10.73 -13.22 13.29
N THR A 90 -10.92 -14.51 13.01
CA THR A 90 -10.71 -15.03 11.67
C THR A 90 -11.73 -14.48 10.68
N TRP A 91 -13.00 -14.37 11.08
CA TRP A 91 -14.01 -13.72 10.24
C TRP A 91 -13.68 -12.25 9.97
N THR A 92 -13.25 -11.50 10.98
CA THR A 92 -12.81 -10.11 10.78
C THR A 92 -11.63 -10.02 9.80
N ALA A 93 -10.65 -10.92 9.91
CA ALA A 93 -9.52 -10.98 8.97
C ALA A 93 -9.99 -11.30 7.54
N ILE A 94 -10.84 -12.31 7.35
CA ILE A 94 -11.41 -12.66 6.04
C ILE A 94 -12.11 -11.47 5.40
N PHE A 95 -13.03 -10.82 6.12
CA PHE A 95 -13.76 -9.67 5.56
C PHE A 95 -12.83 -8.50 5.24
N SER A 96 -11.84 -8.24 6.08
CA SER A 96 -10.85 -7.17 5.83
C SER A 96 -10.03 -7.47 4.58
N GLU A 97 -9.56 -8.72 4.42
CA GLU A 97 -8.78 -9.15 3.25
C GLU A 97 -9.59 -9.12 1.96
N VAL A 98 -10.85 -9.55 1.97
CA VAL A 98 -11.74 -9.45 0.80
C VAL A 98 -11.93 -8.00 0.37
N LEU A 99 -12.10 -7.07 1.32
CA LEU A 99 -12.23 -5.64 1.01
C LEU A 99 -10.93 -5.07 0.44
N VAL A 100 -9.78 -5.37 1.05
CA VAL A 100 -8.47 -4.87 0.60
C VAL A 100 -8.09 -5.45 -0.77
N LEU A 101 -8.15 -6.78 -0.94
CA LEU A 101 -7.84 -7.42 -2.22
C LEU A 101 -8.82 -7.02 -3.31
N GLY A 102 -10.12 -6.99 -3.00
CA GLY A 102 -11.15 -6.59 -3.96
C GLY A 102 -10.91 -5.19 -4.50
N LEU A 103 -10.55 -4.26 -3.62
CA LEU A 103 -10.17 -2.91 -3.99
C LEU A 103 -8.92 -2.87 -4.89
N PHE A 104 -7.84 -3.58 -4.53
CA PHE A 104 -6.65 -3.65 -5.37
C PHE A 104 -6.95 -4.26 -6.75
N PHE A 105 -7.82 -5.26 -6.84
CA PHE A 105 -8.25 -5.82 -8.13
C PHE A 105 -9.04 -4.83 -8.97
N VAL A 106 -9.92 -4.02 -8.35
CA VAL A 106 -10.66 -2.95 -9.06
C VAL A 106 -9.69 -1.91 -9.61
N GLU A 107 -8.75 -1.42 -8.81
CA GLU A 107 -7.77 -0.42 -9.24
C GLU A 107 -6.83 -0.96 -10.33
N ALA A 108 -6.33 -2.19 -10.16
CA ALA A 108 -5.53 -2.86 -11.17
C ALA A 108 -6.30 -3.05 -12.47
N GLY A 109 -7.59 -3.38 -12.38
CA GLY A 109 -8.49 -3.51 -13.53
C GLY A 109 -8.72 -2.20 -14.26
N LEU A 110 -8.96 -1.11 -13.54
CA LEU A 110 -9.08 0.24 -14.12
C LEU A 110 -7.77 0.69 -14.77
N PHE A 111 -6.64 0.45 -14.12
CA PHE A 111 -5.31 0.74 -14.66
C PHE A 111 -5.05 -0.07 -15.94
N ALA A 112 -5.27 -1.38 -15.91
CA ALA A 112 -5.14 -2.26 -17.06
C ALA A 112 -6.07 -1.82 -18.21
N GLY A 113 -7.32 -1.47 -17.89
CA GLY A 113 -8.28 -0.94 -18.84
C GLY A 113 -7.77 0.33 -19.52
N THR A 114 -7.23 1.28 -18.75
CA THR A 114 -6.65 2.52 -19.28
C THR A 114 -5.50 2.23 -20.25
N VAL A 115 -4.59 1.34 -19.87
CA VAL A 115 -3.43 0.92 -20.67
C VAL A 115 -3.86 0.22 -21.98
N LEU A 116 -4.84 -0.68 -21.90
CA LEU A 116 -5.33 -1.43 -23.06
C LEU A 116 -6.13 -0.57 -24.03
N LEU A 117 -6.92 0.37 -23.51
CA LEU A 117 -7.74 1.28 -24.32
C LEU A 117 -6.94 2.45 -24.90
N SER A 118 -5.78 2.78 -24.33
CA SER A 118 -4.92 3.86 -24.82
C SER A 118 -4.59 3.71 -26.32
N GLY A 119 -4.84 4.76 -27.09
CA GLY A 119 -4.69 4.78 -28.55
C GLY A 119 -5.85 4.13 -29.34
N ASN A 120 -6.84 3.56 -28.64
CA ASN A 120 -8.00 2.88 -29.23
C ASN A 120 -9.33 3.46 -28.72
N SER A 121 -9.30 4.54 -27.94
CA SER A 121 -10.46 5.20 -27.36
C SER A 121 -10.26 6.71 -27.35
N PRO A 122 -11.33 7.52 -27.22
CA PRO A 122 -11.21 8.97 -27.15
C PRO A 122 -10.33 9.41 -25.98
N ASP A 123 -9.55 10.47 -26.18
CA ASP A 123 -8.63 11.05 -25.19
C ASP A 123 -9.30 11.34 -23.84
N SER A 124 -10.55 11.83 -23.87
CA SER A 124 -11.33 12.10 -22.66
C SER A 124 -11.64 10.84 -21.86
N VAL A 125 -11.80 9.68 -22.51
CA VAL A 125 -12.01 8.39 -21.83
C VAL A 125 -10.73 7.92 -21.17
N ILE A 126 -9.58 8.05 -21.87
CA ILE A 126 -8.27 7.69 -21.31
C ILE A 126 -7.95 8.54 -20.10
N HIS A 127 -8.15 9.85 -20.20
CA HIS A 127 -7.96 10.76 -19.10
C HIS A 127 -8.91 10.48 -17.92
N ALA A 128 -10.20 10.25 -18.20
CA ALA A 128 -11.16 9.91 -17.14
C ALA A 128 -10.80 8.62 -16.41
N LEU A 129 -10.34 7.58 -17.12
CA LEU A 129 -9.91 6.33 -16.50
C LEU A 129 -8.61 6.51 -15.69
N HIS A 130 -7.65 7.29 -16.20
CA HIS A 130 -6.43 7.63 -15.48
C HIS A 130 -6.73 8.33 -14.15
N VAL A 131 -7.53 9.40 -14.20
CA VAL A 131 -7.99 10.14 -13.03
C VAL A 131 -8.75 9.22 -12.08
N CYS A 132 -9.62 8.34 -12.61
CA CYS A 132 -10.40 7.41 -11.78
C CYS A 132 -9.50 6.48 -10.96
N VAL A 133 -8.45 5.91 -11.56
CA VAL A 133 -7.47 5.06 -10.85
C VAL A 133 -6.80 5.80 -9.70
N LEU A 134 -6.40 7.06 -9.93
CA LEU A 134 -5.58 7.80 -8.96
C LEU A 134 -6.43 8.47 -7.88
N VAL A 135 -7.62 8.95 -8.22
CA VAL A 135 -8.59 9.47 -7.25
C VAL A 135 -9.15 8.33 -6.39
N SER A 136 -9.39 7.13 -6.95
CA SER A 136 -9.78 5.97 -6.14
C SER A 136 -8.68 5.58 -5.16
N ALA A 137 -7.41 5.63 -5.59
CA ALA A 137 -6.28 5.36 -4.71
C ALA A 137 -6.20 6.39 -3.56
N ALA A 138 -6.51 7.66 -3.81
CA ALA A 138 -6.55 8.68 -2.75
C ALA A 138 -7.67 8.42 -1.72
N LEU A 139 -8.81 7.85 -2.12
CA LEU A 139 -9.87 7.42 -1.20
C LEU A 139 -9.45 6.28 -0.27
N LEU A 140 -8.31 5.64 -0.53
CA LEU A 140 -7.79 4.59 0.33
C LEU A 140 -7.14 5.13 1.58
N GLY A 141 -6.56 6.33 1.53
CA GLY A 141 -5.90 6.94 2.69
C GLY A 141 -6.76 6.83 3.96
N PRO A 142 -8.00 7.33 3.97
CA PRO A 142 -8.88 7.26 5.14
C PRO A 142 -9.20 5.84 5.58
N VAL A 143 -9.23 4.88 4.65
CA VAL A 143 -9.44 3.44 4.94
C VAL A 143 -8.22 2.85 5.65
N TRP A 144 -7.01 3.37 5.40
CA TRP A 144 -5.78 2.96 6.06
C TRP A 144 -5.56 3.58 7.44
N VAL A 145 -6.24 4.68 7.78
CA VAL A 145 -6.10 5.35 9.09
C VAL A 145 -6.34 4.40 10.28
N PRO A 146 -7.43 3.61 10.34
CA PRO A 146 -7.63 2.66 11.44
C PRO A 146 -6.49 1.65 11.58
N PHE A 147 -5.92 1.20 10.45
CA PHE A 147 -4.78 0.29 10.44
C PHE A 147 -3.51 0.96 11.01
N ALA A 148 -3.17 2.16 10.54
CA ALA A 148 -2.01 2.89 11.04
C ALA A 148 -2.12 3.22 12.54
N VAL A 149 -3.34 3.56 13.01
CA VAL A 149 -3.64 3.76 14.43
C VAL A 149 -3.48 2.45 15.21
N ALA A 150 -4.01 1.33 14.72
CA ALA A 150 -3.85 0.03 15.36
C ALA A 150 -2.37 -0.38 15.48
N ALA A 151 -1.60 -0.24 14.39
CA ALA A 151 -0.16 -0.52 14.38
C ALA A 151 0.60 0.36 15.39
N LEU A 152 0.28 1.66 15.46
CA LEU A 152 0.85 2.59 16.44
C LEU A 152 0.54 2.17 17.89
N LEU A 153 -0.71 1.79 18.17
CA LEU A 153 -1.14 1.35 19.50
C LEU A 153 -0.48 0.04 19.91
N ILE A 154 -0.42 -0.95 19.02
CA ILE A 154 0.26 -2.23 19.23
C ILE A 154 1.74 -1.99 19.51
N SER A 155 2.41 -1.20 18.66
CA SER A 155 3.81 -0.84 18.81
C SER A 155 4.11 -0.22 20.18
N ARG A 156 3.35 0.82 20.57
CA ARG A 156 3.57 1.54 21.83
C ARG A 156 3.27 0.70 23.07
N ARG A 157 2.27 -0.18 23.03
CA ARG A 157 1.90 -1.02 24.18
C ARG A 157 2.82 -2.22 24.35
N SER A 158 3.26 -2.82 23.25
CA SER A 158 4.08 -4.03 23.27
C SER A 158 5.58 -3.74 23.35
N GLY A 159 6.02 -2.56 22.88
CA GLY A 159 7.44 -2.23 22.77
C GLY A 159 8.20 -3.09 21.74
N LEU A 160 7.49 -3.86 20.91
CA LEU A 160 8.07 -4.84 20.00
C LEU A 160 8.63 -4.21 18.72
N PHE A 161 8.11 -3.06 18.33
CA PHE A 161 8.47 -2.41 17.06
C PHE A 161 9.41 -1.22 17.25
N PRO A 162 10.22 -0.87 16.23
CA PRO A 162 11.16 0.23 16.32
C PRO A 162 10.47 1.59 16.35
N GLY A 163 11.08 2.56 17.04
CA GLY A 163 10.52 3.90 17.25
C GLY A 163 10.22 4.67 15.95
N TRP A 164 10.98 4.44 14.87
CA TRP A 164 10.72 5.06 13.58
C TRP A 164 9.37 4.63 12.98
N LEU A 165 8.91 3.41 13.25
CA LEU A 165 7.61 2.91 12.77
C LEU A 165 6.47 3.70 13.44
N ASN A 166 6.62 4.09 14.70
CA ASN A 166 5.65 4.94 15.39
C ASN A 166 5.53 6.32 14.75
N THR A 167 6.67 6.93 14.42
CA THR A 167 6.69 8.21 13.71
C THR A 167 6.05 8.07 12.35
N LEU A 168 6.37 7.00 11.61
CA LEU A 168 5.77 6.73 10.32
C LEU A 168 4.25 6.57 10.41
N CYS A 169 3.72 5.78 11.34
CA CYS A 169 2.28 5.64 11.54
C CYS A 169 1.57 6.99 11.78
N VAL A 170 2.18 7.88 12.58
CA VAL A 170 1.61 9.23 12.82
C VAL A 170 1.60 10.06 11.53
N VAL A 171 2.70 10.03 10.77
CA VAL A 171 2.80 10.74 9.49
C VAL A 171 1.76 10.22 8.50
N VAL A 172 1.60 8.90 8.40
CA VAL A 172 0.60 8.25 7.55
C VAL A 172 -0.81 8.68 7.93
N VAL A 173 -1.18 8.64 9.21
CA VAL A 173 -2.51 9.10 9.65
C VAL A 173 -2.78 10.55 9.21
N VAL A 174 -1.80 11.45 9.34
CA VAL A 174 -1.98 12.85 8.94
C VAL A 174 -2.16 12.97 7.42
N ILE A 175 -1.29 12.33 6.64
CA ILE A 175 -1.33 12.39 5.17
C ILE A 175 -2.61 11.75 4.63
N ASP A 176 -3.00 10.60 5.17
CA ASP A 176 -4.21 9.87 4.79
C ASP A 176 -5.49 10.66 5.10
N LEU A 177 -5.51 11.47 6.16
CA LEU A 177 -6.63 12.38 6.42
C LEU A 177 -6.66 13.55 5.43
N CYS A 178 -5.51 14.01 4.95
CA CYS A 178 -5.44 15.07 3.94
C CYS A 178 -6.06 14.64 2.60
N THR A 179 -6.04 13.35 2.25
CA THR A 179 -6.63 12.88 0.98
C THR A 179 -8.15 13.00 0.94
N LEU A 180 -8.84 13.10 2.09
CA LEU A 180 -10.28 13.42 2.14
C LEU A 180 -10.61 14.70 1.37
N THR A 181 -9.69 15.66 1.37
CA THR A 181 -9.84 16.91 0.60
C THR A 181 -9.24 16.81 -0.80
N GLY A 182 -8.27 15.91 -0.98
CA GLY A 182 -7.58 15.66 -2.24
C GLY A 182 -8.47 15.14 -3.36
N VAL A 183 -9.48 14.33 -3.02
CA VAL A 183 -10.44 13.75 -3.99
C VAL A 183 -11.34 14.79 -4.67
N PHE A 184 -11.38 16.02 -4.15
CA PHE A 184 -12.15 17.13 -4.71
C PHE A 184 -11.33 18.05 -5.63
N THR A 185 -10.06 17.73 -5.86
CA THR A 185 -9.18 18.53 -6.73
C THR A 185 -8.34 17.65 -7.65
N LEU A 186 -8.24 18.07 -8.91
CA LEU A 186 -7.31 17.50 -9.89
C LEU A 186 -6.02 18.32 -10.00
N SER A 187 -5.84 19.30 -9.12
CA SER A 187 -4.68 20.19 -9.12
C SER A 187 -4.14 20.49 -7.73
N GLY A 188 -2.84 20.79 -7.66
CA GLY A 188 -2.19 21.24 -6.43
C GLY A 188 -1.81 20.10 -5.47
N PRO A 189 -1.24 20.40 -4.30
CA PRO A 189 -0.48 19.42 -3.51
C PRO A 189 -1.31 18.27 -2.94
N LEU A 190 -2.63 18.43 -2.85
CA LEU A 190 -3.54 17.44 -2.29
C LEU A 190 -4.12 16.51 -3.36
N ASN A 191 -3.95 16.80 -4.66
CA ASN A 191 -4.51 15.95 -5.71
C ASN A 191 -3.92 14.53 -5.62
N GLY A 192 -4.74 13.52 -5.93
CA GLY A 192 -4.37 12.11 -5.80
C GLY A 192 -3.44 11.59 -6.90
N GLU A 193 -3.15 12.38 -7.93
CA GLU A 193 -2.44 11.96 -9.14
C GLU A 193 -0.94 12.27 -9.06
N ASN A 194 -0.59 13.55 -9.02
CA ASN A 194 0.80 14.01 -8.89
C ASN A 194 1.01 14.96 -7.69
N GLY A 195 -0.06 15.26 -6.95
CA GLY A 195 -0.01 16.08 -5.77
C GLY A 195 0.86 15.44 -4.70
N LEU A 196 1.87 16.16 -4.23
CA LEU A 196 2.89 15.61 -3.32
C LEU A 196 2.28 14.92 -2.08
N ILE A 197 1.22 15.47 -1.49
CA ILE A 197 0.56 14.92 -0.29
C ILE A 197 -0.43 13.83 -0.68
N GLY A 198 -1.27 14.08 -1.68
CA GLY A 198 -2.31 13.15 -2.11
C GLY A 198 -1.74 11.83 -2.62
N ALA A 199 -0.73 11.90 -3.48
CA ALA A 199 -0.06 10.73 -4.03
C ALA A 199 0.81 9.98 -3.00
N LEU A 200 1.38 10.68 -2.01
CA LEU A 200 2.14 10.03 -0.93
C LEU A 200 1.27 9.13 -0.04
N ALA A 201 -0.01 9.45 0.13
CA ALA A 201 -0.93 8.60 0.91
C ALA A 201 -1.01 7.18 0.34
N GLY A 202 -1.18 7.05 -0.99
CA GLY A 202 -1.21 5.76 -1.67
C GLY A 202 0.09 4.94 -1.54
N VAL A 203 1.20 5.58 -1.15
CA VAL A 203 2.52 4.94 -1.03
C VAL A 203 2.86 4.60 0.41
N LEU A 204 2.63 5.54 1.33
CA LEU A 204 3.10 5.42 2.70
C LEU A 204 2.31 4.39 3.51
N SER A 205 1.02 4.22 3.22
CA SER A 205 0.17 3.27 3.96
C SER A 205 0.56 1.81 3.67
N PRO A 206 0.78 1.39 2.41
CA PRO A 206 1.42 0.10 2.12
C PRO A 206 2.81 -0.05 2.76
N VAL A 207 3.60 1.01 2.84
CA VAL A 207 4.93 0.97 3.48
C VAL A 207 4.82 0.71 4.99
N VAL A 208 3.85 1.32 5.69
CA VAL A 208 3.56 0.98 7.10
C VAL A 208 3.12 -0.46 7.23
N TRP A 209 2.29 -0.94 6.30
CA TRP A 209 1.83 -2.33 6.31
C TRP A 209 2.98 -3.32 6.16
N VAL A 210 3.83 -3.17 5.14
CA VAL A 210 5.03 -4.01 4.93
C VAL A 210 5.97 -3.91 6.14
N GLY A 211 6.23 -2.70 6.63
CA GLY A 211 7.07 -2.48 7.79
C GLY A 211 6.54 -3.18 9.05
N GLY A 212 5.23 -3.14 9.26
CA GLY A 212 4.53 -3.82 10.35
C GLY A 212 4.59 -5.34 10.24
N VAL A 213 4.31 -5.90 9.05
CA VAL A 213 4.38 -7.35 8.79
C VAL A 213 5.79 -7.87 9.02
N VAL A 214 6.81 -7.24 8.45
CA VAL A 214 8.20 -7.70 8.66
C VAL A 214 8.62 -7.54 10.11
N ALA A 215 8.20 -6.45 10.77
CA ALA A 215 8.51 -6.28 12.18
C ALA A 215 7.86 -7.35 13.06
N TRP A 216 6.66 -7.81 12.70
CA TRP A 216 5.97 -8.90 13.36
C TRP A 216 6.67 -10.25 13.13
N GLU A 217 6.96 -10.60 11.88
CA GLU A 217 7.65 -11.85 11.50
C GLU A 217 9.03 -11.98 12.18
N VAL A 218 9.80 -10.88 12.23
CA VAL A 218 11.11 -10.87 12.91
C VAL A 218 10.97 -11.09 14.42
N VAL A 219 9.90 -10.57 15.04
CA VAL A 219 9.63 -10.75 16.47
C VAL A 219 9.18 -12.17 16.77
N GLU A 220 8.25 -12.71 15.99
CA GLU A 220 7.74 -14.08 16.15
C GLU A 220 8.86 -15.11 15.97
N TRP A 221 9.67 -14.97 14.92
CA TRP A 221 10.85 -15.80 14.71
C TRP A 221 11.84 -15.77 15.87
N ALA A 222 12.06 -14.59 16.46
CA ALA A 222 12.95 -14.42 17.60
C ALA A 222 12.41 -15.11 18.87
N GLN A 223 11.10 -15.13 19.07
CA GLN A 223 10.44 -15.81 20.20
C GLN A 223 10.51 -17.33 20.03
N TYR A 224 10.16 -17.86 18.85
CA TYR A 224 10.17 -19.30 18.58
C TYR A 224 11.53 -19.98 18.84
N ARG A 225 12.64 -19.30 18.49
CA ARG A 225 14.00 -19.82 18.76
C ARG A 225 14.41 -19.77 20.23
N ALA A 226 13.88 -18.81 20.99
CA ALA A 226 14.14 -18.73 22.42
C ALA A 226 13.47 -19.88 23.19
N ASP A 227 12.30 -20.32 22.73
CA ASP A 227 11.56 -21.43 23.33
C ASP A 227 12.13 -22.79 22.93
N SER A 228 12.69 -22.93 21.71
CA SER A 228 13.30 -24.19 21.24
C SER A 228 14.70 -24.48 21.80
N THR A 229 15.26 -23.58 22.62
CA THR A 229 16.59 -23.71 23.25
C THR A 229 16.54 -23.88 24.76
N ASN A 230 15.33 -23.93 25.34
CA ASN A 230 15.05 -24.38 26.71
C ASN A 230 14.44 -25.78 26.68
#